data_AF-A0A354FBY4-F1
#
_entry.id   AF-A0A354FBY4-F1
#
_cell.length_a   1.000
_cell.length_b   1.000
_cell.length_c   1.000
_cell.angle_alpha   90.00
_cell.angle_beta   90.00
_cell.angle_gamma   90.00
#
_symmetry.space_group_name_H-M   'P 1'
#
loop_
_entity.id
_entity.type
_entity.pdbx_description
1 polymer ?
#
loop_
_entity_poly.entity_id
_entity_poly.type
_entity_poly.pdbx_seq_one_letter_code
_entity_poly.pdbx_strand_id
1 'polypeptide(L)'
;MLMGKTDLSNSLIIVAATTPTDEASRERMLFGFLGAQGDGLEEGLLTTPTTRKDGVIALSDIAPNIGSFLRLDHDSRYIGRTWHVEAADNNMTMMEEIEKRTVFASILRPAFVKGYVVLHLIILAFIIFFLFFDPKKVNYFTPLLLGLIAVPAALLLVCLTNITSLWLYILLCSLIVVALVSVSIRL
;
A
#
# COMPACT_ATOMS: atom_id res chain seq x y z
N MET A 1 28.64 21.07 -3.05
CA MET A 1 29.00 22.41 -3.61
C MET A 1 27.83 23.41 -3.57
N LEU A 2 26.56 22.98 -3.56
CA LEU A 2 25.38 23.85 -3.38
C LEU A 2 25.02 24.14 -1.91
N MET A 3 24.93 23.11 -1.05
CA MET A 3 24.57 23.27 0.37
C MET A 3 25.51 24.20 1.16
N GLY A 4 26.78 24.31 0.78
CA GLY A 4 27.74 25.22 1.43
C GLY A 4 27.60 26.69 1.03
N LYS A 5 26.72 27.01 0.07
CA LYS A 5 26.48 28.38 -0.43
C LYS A 5 25.04 28.87 -0.17
N THR A 6 24.19 28.05 0.42
CA THR A 6 22.78 28.36 0.65
C THR A 6 22.56 28.59 2.14
N ASP A 7 21.94 29.72 2.48
CA ASP A 7 21.49 29.98 3.85
C ASP A 7 20.20 29.16 4.11
N LEU A 8 20.36 28.04 4.80
CA LEU A 8 19.27 27.12 5.14
C LEU A 8 18.27 27.72 6.13
N SER A 9 18.61 28.81 6.83
CA SER A 9 17.71 29.49 7.76
C SER A 9 16.60 30.27 7.05
N ASN A 10 16.72 30.53 5.75
CA ASN A 10 15.70 31.21 4.95
C ASN A 10 15.39 30.50 3.63
N SER A 11 15.93 29.30 3.43
CA SER A 11 15.79 28.56 2.17
C SER A 11 15.28 27.15 2.42
N LEU A 12 14.36 26.71 1.55
CA LEU A 12 13.93 25.32 1.45
C LEU A 12 14.56 24.69 0.20
N ILE A 13 15.39 23.69 0.39
CA ILE A 13 15.96 22.87 -0.68
C ILE A 13 15.16 21.58 -0.75
N ILE A 14 14.60 21.28 -1.92
CA ILE A 14 13.95 20.01 -2.21
C ILE A 14 14.73 19.32 -3.32
N VAL A 15 15.14 18.08 -3.08
CA VAL A 15 15.75 17.19 -4.07
C VAL A 15 14.76 16.08 -4.33
N ALA A 16 14.25 16.00 -5.56
CA ALA A 16 13.26 15.00 -5.94
C ALA A 16 13.69 14.25 -7.21
N ALA A 17 13.63 12.92 -7.14
CA ALA A 17 13.59 12.05 -8.31
C ALA A 17 12.15 11.58 -8.46
N THR A 18 11.40 12.22 -9.36
CA THR A 18 9.94 12.02 -9.52
C THR A 18 9.59 10.79 -10.36
N THR A 19 10.58 10.16 -10.96
CA THR A 19 10.43 8.98 -11.81
C THR A 19 11.43 7.92 -11.38
N PRO A 20 11.01 6.64 -11.36
CA PRO A 20 11.92 5.52 -11.14
C PRO A 20 12.91 5.39 -12.30
N THR A 21 13.97 4.60 -12.10
CA THR A 21 14.87 4.18 -13.18
C THR A 21 14.18 3.20 -14.13
N ASP A 22 14.71 3.02 -15.35
CA ASP A 22 14.19 2.03 -16.32
C ASP A 22 14.20 0.60 -15.79
N GLU A 23 15.17 0.26 -14.94
CA GLU A 23 15.27 -1.02 -14.24
C GLU A 23 14.12 -1.18 -13.24
N ALA A 24 13.96 -0.21 -12.33
CA ALA A 24 12.89 -0.21 -11.34
C ALA A 24 11.49 -0.21 -12.00
N SER A 25 11.30 0.55 -13.09
CA SER A 25 10.04 0.56 -13.83
C SER A 25 9.70 -0.79 -14.45
N ARG A 26 10.69 -1.53 -14.97
CA ARG A 26 10.48 -2.90 -15.49
C ARG A 26 10.06 -3.88 -14.40
N GLU A 27 10.54 -3.68 -13.18
CA GLU A 27 10.18 -4.45 -11.98
C GLU A 27 8.90 -3.94 -11.30
N ARG A 28 8.20 -2.96 -11.89
CA ARG A 28 7.01 -2.29 -11.32
C ARG A 28 7.26 -1.60 -9.98
N MET A 29 8.51 -1.22 -9.73
CA MET A 29 8.92 -0.36 -8.62
C MET A 29 8.79 1.09 -9.09
N LEU A 30 7.62 1.69 -8.85
CA LEU A 30 7.27 3.02 -9.36
C LEU A 30 7.51 4.14 -8.33
N PHE A 31 8.31 3.89 -7.30
CA PHE A 31 8.64 4.88 -6.29
C PHE A 31 9.72 5.84 -6.79
N GLY A 32 9.56 7.09 -6.40
CA GLY A 32 10.58 8.12 -6.53
C GLY A 32 11.28 8.36 -5.19
N PHE A 33 12.22 9.29 -5.20
CA PHE A 33 12.89 9.77 -4.00
C PHE A 33 12.56 11.25 -3.79
N LEU A 34 12.35 11.67 -2.54
CA LEU A 34 12.30 13.09 -2.19
C LEU A 34 13.00 13.32 -0.85
N GLY A 35 13.96 14.25 -0.85
CA GLY A 35 14.57 14.79 0.34
C GLY A 35 14.32 16.30 0.42
N ALA A 36 14.07 16.81 1.62
CA ALA A 36 13.90 18.23 1.86
C ALA A 36 14.78 18.67 3.04
N GLN A 37 15.36 19.88 2.93
CA GLN A 37 16.12 20.50 4.00
C GLN A 37 15.89 22.02 4.00
N GLY A 38 15.65 22.61 5.16
CA GLY A 38 15.43 24.05 5.29
C GLY A 38 15.02 24.43 6.70
N ASP A 39 14.64 25.69 6.86
CA ASP A 39 14.22 26.25 8.15
C ASP A 39 12.99 25.52 8.73
N GLY A 40 13.08 25.15 10.00
CA GLY A 40 12.03 24.43 10.72
C GLY A 40 11.83 22.96 10.33
N LEU A 41 12.66 22.37 9.46
CA LEU A 41 12.65 20.94 9.17
C LEU A 41 13.62 20.19 10.07
N GLU A 42 13.09 19.28 10.87
CA GLU A 42 13.88 18.34 11.67
C GLU A 42 14.27 17.11 10.83
N GLU A 43 15.21 16.32 11.36
CA GLU A 43 15.57 15.03 10.76
C GLU A 43 14.45 14.01 10.99
N GLY A 44 14.01 13.35 9.93
CA GLY A 44 12.93 12.36 10.01
C GLY A 44 12.35 12.00 8.64
N LEU A 45 11.20 11.34 8.66
CA LEU A 45 10.45 10.96 7.48
C LEU A 45 9.43 12.03 7.11
N LEU A 46 9.34 12.36 5.83
CA LEU A 46 8.29 13.24 5.32
C LEU A 46 6.98 12.47 5.23
N THR A 47 5.98 12.88 6.02
CA THR A 47 4.67 12.25 6.09
C THR A 47 3.58 13.25 5.69
N THR A 48 2.59 12.79 4.93
CA THR A 48 1.45 13.60 4.49
C THR A 48 0.13 12.87 4.66
N PRO A 49 -0.95 13.57 5.05
CA PRO A 49 -2.28 12.96 5.11
C PRO A 49 -2.81 12.51 3.74
N THR A 50 -2.23 12.98 2.63
CA THR A 50 -2.65 12.61 1.26
C THR A 50 -2.50 11.12 0.98
N THR A 51 -1.39 10.52 1.43
CA THR A 51 -1.05 9.10 1.17
C THR A 51 -1.56 8.16 2.25
N ARG A 52 -1.86 8.70 3.45
CA ARG A 52 -2.23 7.94 4.66
C ARG A 52 -1.20 6.87 5.03
N LYS A 53 0.06 7.12 4.71
CA LYS A 53 1.19 6.27 5.02
C LYS A 53 2.37 7.14 5.43
N ASP A 54 2.92 6.82 6.59
CA ASP A 54 4.09 7.49 7.13
C ASP A 54 5.29 7.25 6.21
N GLY A 55 6.09 8.29 5.99
CA GLY A 55 7.23 8.27 5.07
C GLY A 55 6.89 8.12 3.59
N VAL A 56 5.61 8.24 3.19
CA VAL A 56 5.21 8.24 1.77
C VAL A 56 4.51 9.56 1.46
N ILE A 57 4.97 10.25 0.41
CA ILE A 57 4.35 11.48 -0.08
C ILE A 57 3.90 11.37 -1.53
N ALA A 58 2.89 12.14 -1.92
CA ALA A 58 2.50 12.26 -3.31
C ALA A 58 3.17 13.48 -3.96
N LEU A 59 3.40 13.43 -5.28
CA LEU A 59 3.97 14.56 -6.03
C LEU A 59 3.10 15.83 -5.90
N SER A 60 1.79 15.65 -5.75
CA SER A 60 0.83 16.73 -5.53
C SER A 60 1.03 17.50 -4.21
N ASP A 61 1.77 16.93 -3.26
CA ASP A 61 2.03 17.53 -1.96
C ASP A 61 3.19 18.54 -2.00
N ILE A 62 4.02 18.56 -3.05
CA ILE A 62 5.14 19.50 -3.16
C ILE A 62 4.66 20.95 -3.23
N ALA A 63 3.68 21.25 -4.08
CA ALA A 63 3.17 22.60 -4.28
C ALA A 63 2.62 23.26 -2.99
N PRO A 64 1.71 22.62 -2.22
CA PRO A 64 1.22 23.22 -0.98
C PRO A 64 2.33 23.41 0.07
N ASN A 65 3.36 22.56 0.10
CA ASN A 65 4.49 22.75 1.02
C ASN A 65 5.38 23.94 0.66
N ILE A 66 5.64 24.15 -0.64
CA ILE A 66 6.34 25.35 -1.10
C ILE A 66 5.53 26.60 -0.73
N GLY A 67 4.21 26.59 -0.95
CA GLY A 67 3.33 27.69 -0.57
C GLY A 67 3.35 27.98 0.94
N SER A 68 3.28 26.93 1.76
CA SER A 68 3.38 27.03 3.22
C SER A 68 4.71 27.60 3.69
N PHE A 69 5.83 27.16 3.10
CA PHE A 69 7.16 27.69 3.41
C PHE A 69 7.27 29.19 3.07
N LEU A 70 6.70 29.60 1.94
CA LEU A 70 6.60 31.01 1.52
C LEU A 70 5.57 31.82 2.32
N ARG A 71 4.91 31.21 3.31
CA ARG A 71 3.85 31.83 4.13
C ARG A 71 2.69 32.40 3.29
N LEU A 72 2.38 31.74 2.18
CA LEU A 72 1.21 32.06 1.36
C LEU A 72 -0.04 31.43 1.98
N ASP A 73 -1.18 32.10 1.82
CA ASP A 73 -2.47 31.55 2.22
C ASP A 73 -2.78 30.26 1.45
N HIS A 74 -3.46 29.32 2.11
CA HIS A 74 -3.80 28.04 1.52
C HIS A 74 -4.74 28.23 0.32
N ASP A 75 -4.30 27.81 -0.86
CA ASP A 75 -5.09 27.84 -2.08
C ASP A 75 -5.98 26.60 -2.18
N SER A 76 -7.29 26.81 -2.25
CA SER A 76 -8.30 25.75 -2.47
C SER A 76 -8.08 24.90 -3.73
N ARG A 77 -7.26 25.37 -4.68
CA ARG A 77 -6.88 24.63 -5.90
C ARG A 77 -5.80 23.58 -5.66
N TYR A 78 -5.15 23.56 -4.51
CA TYR A 78 -4.19 22.52 -4.18
C TYR A 78 -4.90 21.18 -3.97
N ILE A 79 -4.48 20.18 -4.74
CA ILE A 79 -4.98 18.80 -4.61
C ILE A 79 -4.33 18.09 -3.42
N GLY A 80 -3.03 18.34 -3.21
CA GLY A 80 -2.24 17.76 -2.13
C GLY A 80 -2.38 18.51 -0.80
N ARG A 81 -1.60 18.07 0.19
CA ARG A 81 -1.57 18.62 1.54
C ARG A 81 -0.13 18.88 1.98
N THR A 82 0.03 19.79 2.94
CA THR A 82 1.32 20.05 3.57
C THR A 82 1.81 18.79 4.31
N TRP A 83 3.11 18.50 4.22
CA TRP A 83 3.73 17.40 4.93
C TRP A 83 4.19 17.87 6.31
N HIS A 84 4.50 16.91 7.16
CA HIS A 84 5.18 17.12 8.43
C HIS A 84 6.31 16.10 8.54
N VAL A 85 7.25 16.36 9.44
CA VAL A 85 8.32 15.43 9.75
C VAL A 85 7.87 14.53 10.87
N GLU A 86 8.01 13.24 10.68
CA GLU A 86 7.84 12.22 11.71
C GLU A 86 9.21 11.70 12.12
N ALA A 87 9.50 11.77 13.41
CA ALA A 87 10.79 11.32 13.95
C ALA A 87 10.94 9.80 13.73
N ALA A 88 12.08 9.39 13.18
CA ALA A 88 12.41 7.98 13.03
C ALA A 88 13.88 7.76 13.42
N ASP A 89 14.15 6.66 14.13
CA ASP A 89 15.49 6.34 14.64
C ASP A 89 16.50 6.10 13.50
N ASN A 90 16.05 5.53 12.39
CA ASN A 90 16.85 5.32 11.19
C ASN A 90 16.01 5.52 9.92
N ASN A 91 16.05 6.74 9.40
CA ASN A 91 15.29 7.16 8.23
C ASN A 91 15.53 6.26 7.01
N MET A 92 16.77 5.85 6.76
CA MET A 92 17.11 5.05 5.58
C MET A 92 16.52 3.64 5.69
N THR A 93 16.73 2.96 6.81
CA THR A 93 16.20 1.61 7.03
C THR A 93 14.67 1.59 7.01
N MET A 94 14.02 2.59 7.62
CA MET A 94 12.56 2.71 7.58
C MET A 94 12.05 2.93 6.15
N MET A 95 12.73 3.78 5.38
CA MET A 95 12.36 4.06 3.99
C MET A 95 12.49 2.82 3.09
N GLU A 96 13.57 2.04 3.26
CA GLU A 96 13.74 0.75 2.58
C GLU A 96 12.64 -0.27 2.95
N GLU A 97 12.24 -0.32 4.22
CA GLU A 97 11.15 -1.20 4.67
C GLU A 97 9.79 -0.79 4.07
N ILE A 98 9.49 0.51 4.07
CA ILE A 98 8.28 1.08 3.47
C ILE A 98 8.22 0.78 1.97
N GLU A 99 9.33 0.97 1.26
CA GLU A 99 9.45 0.66 -0.16
C GLU A 99 9.21 -0.82 -0.40
N LYS A 100 9.98 -1.70 0.26
CA LYS A 100 9.89 -3.15 0.09
C LYS A 100 8.48 -3.67 0.35
N ARG A 101 7.82 -3.20 1.42
CA ARG A 101 6.44 -3.58 1.75
C ARG A 101 5.46 -3.11 0.69
N THR A 102 5.61 -1.87 0.21
CA THR A 102 4.65 -1.30 -0.73
C THR A 102 4.81 -1.88 -2.13
N VAL A 103 6.06 -2.12 -2.57
CA VAL A 103 6.36 -2.84 -3.82
C VAL A 103 5.82 -4.26 -3.76
N PHE A 104 6.07 -5.00 -2.67
CA PHE A 104 5.57 -6.36 -2.49
C PHE A 104 4.03 -6.42 -2.63
N ALA A 105 3.31 -5.55 -1.92
CA ALA A 105 1.86 -5.49 -2.00
C ALA A 105 1.36 -5.07 -3.39
N SER A 106 2.04 -4.12 -4.05
CA SER A 106 1.69 -3.62 -5.39
C SER A 106 1.84 -4.71 -6.46
N ILE A 107 2.91 -5.50 -6.41
CA ILE A 107 3.17 -6.56 -7.37
C ILE A 107 2.23 -7.75 -7.18
N LEU A 108 1.94 -8.13 -5.93
CA LEU A 108 1.11 -9.31 -5.62
C LEU A 108 -0.37 -9.07 -5.83
N ARG A 109 -0.87 -7.87 -5.51
CA ARG A 109 -2.32 -7.56 -5.58
C ARG A 109 -2.94 -7.94 -6.94
N PRO A 110 -2.39 -7.56 -8.11
CA PRO A 110 -2.97 -7.94 -9.40
C PRO A 110 -3.03 -9.45 -9.62
N ALA A 111 -2.00 -10.20 -9.21
CA ALA A 111 -1.96 -11.64 -9.39
C ALA A 111 -3.01 -12.35 -8.51
N PHE A 112 -3.09 -11.95 -7.23
CA PHE A 112 -4.07 -12.50 -6.29
C PHE A 112 -5.51 -12.17 -6.69
N VAL A 113 -5.79 -10.92 -7.08
CA VAL A 113 -7.13 -10.52 -7.52
C VAL A 113 -7.54 -11.27 -8.78
N LYS A 114 -6.66 -11.39 -9.79
CA LYS A 114 -6.96 -12.16 -11.01
C LYS A 114 -7.20 -13.64 -10.70
N GLY A 115 -6.32 -14.25 -9.90
CA GLY A 115 -6.45 -15.66 -9.49
C GLY A 115 -7.76 -15.91 -8.74
N TYR A 116 -8.11 -15.01 -7.81
CA TYR A 116 -9.38 -15.04 -7.09
C TYR A 116 -10.58 -14.97 -8.03
N VAL A 117 -10.60 -14.01 -8.96
CA VAL A 117 -11.72 -13.87 -9.91
C VAL A 117 -11.89 -15.11 -10.79
N VAL A 118 -10.79 -15.67 -11.31
CA VAL A 118 -10.86 -16.90 -12.12
C VAL A 118 -11.36 -18.08 -11.29
N LEU A 119 -10.83 -18.26 -10.07
CA LEU A 119 -11.30 -19.31 -9.17
C LEU A 119 -12.78 -19.15 -8.81
N HIS A 120 -13.23 -17.90 -8.57
CA HIS A 120 -14.62 -17.57 -8.28
C HIS A 120 -15.55 -18.00 -9.43
N LEU A 121 -15.16 -17.72 -10.67
CA LEU A 121 -15.92 -18.12 -11.86
C LEU A 121 -16.00 -19.65 -12.01
N ILE A 122 -14.89 -20.35 -11.76
CA ILE A 122 -14.84 -21.81 -11.82
C ILE A 122 -15.78 -22.41 -10.78
N ILE A 123 -15.70 -21.97 -9.53
CA ILE A 123 -16.54 -22.45 -8.42
C ILE A 123 -18.02 -22.18 -8.73
N LEU A 124 -18.35 -20.98 -9.21
CA LEU A 124 -19.71 -20.63 -9.57
C LEU A 124 -20.26 -21.51 -10.70
N ALA A 125 -19.44 -21.76 -11.73
CA ALA A 125 -19.81 -22.66 -12.83
C ALA A 125 -20.06 -24.10 -12.33
N PHE A 126 -19.22 -24.61 -11.44
CA PHE A 126 -19.43 -25.93 -10.82
C PHE A 126 -20.71 -25.99 -9.99
N ILE A 127 -21.00 -24.95 -9.20
CA ILE A 127 -22.23 -24.89 -8.40
C ILE A 127 -23.46 -24.89 -9.30
N ILE A 128 -23.45 -24.07 -10.36
CA ILE A 128 -24.54 -24.05 -11.34
C ILE A 128 -24.71 -25.43 -11.99
N PHE A 129 -23.60 -26.05 -12.41
CA PHE A 129 -23.62 -27.41 -12.97
C PHE A 129 -24.27 -28.42 -12.01
N PHE A 130 -23.82 -28.49 -10.74
CA PHE A 130 -24.41 -29.42 -9.78
C PHE A 130 -25.85 -29.05 -9.39
N LEU A 131 -26.23 -27.78 -9.42
CA LEU A 131 -27.61 -27.36 -9.19
C LEU A 131 -28.57 -27.96 -10.23
N PHE A 132 -28.14 -28.06 -11.50
CA PHE A 132 -28.94 -28.67 -12.57
C PHE A 132 -28.92 -30.20 -12.56
N PHE A 133 -27.79 -30.83 -12.27
CA PHE A 133 -27.63 -32.29 -12.40
C PHE A 133 -27.86 -33.07 -11.09
N ASP A 134 -27.51 -32.51 -9.94
CA ASP A 134 -27.63 -33.18 -8.64
C ASP A 134 -27.72 -32.14 -7.50
N PRO A 135 -28.90 -31.54 -7.28
CA PRO A 135 -29.05 -30.42 -6.34
C PRO A 135 -28.72 -30.80 -4.89
N LYS A 136 -28.76 -32.09 -4.53
CA LYS A 136 -28.38 -32.57 -3.20
C LYS A 136 -26.89 -32.40 -2.95
N LYS A 137 -26.04 -32.42 -4.00
CA LYS A 137 -24.59 -32.24 -3.87
C LYS A 137 -24.17 -30.78 -3.68
N VAL A 138 -25.06 -29.82 -3.93
CA VAL A 138 -24.77 -28.38 -3.75
C VAL A 138 -24.40 -28.05 -2.31
N ASN A 139 -24.99 -28.74 -1.33
CA ASN A 139 -24.69 -28.54 0.10
C ASN A 139 -23.22 -28.85 0.47
N TYR A 140 -22.51 -29.68 -0.30
CA TYR A 140 -21.08 -29.91 -0.07
C TYR A 140 -20.22 -28.71 -0.48
N PHE A 141 -20.74 -27.80 -1.31
CA PHE A 141 -20.03 -26.60 -1.78
C PHE A 141 -20.29 -25.37 -0.92
N THR A 142 -21.20 -25.43 0.06
CA THR A 142 -21.45 -24.35 1.03
C THR A 142 -20.17 -23.84 1.73
N PRO A 143 -19.27 -24.68 2.28
CA PRO A 143 -18.03 -24.19 2.88
C PRO A 143 -17.10 -23.50 1.85
N LEU A 144 -17.15 -23.93 0.59
CA LEU A 144 -16.34 -23.34 -0.48
C LEU A 144 -16.83 -21.93 -0.84
N LEU A 145 -18.15 -21.72 -0.89
CA LEU A 145 -18.76 -20.40 -1.05
C LEU A 145 -18.42 -19.46 0.10
N LEU A 146 -18.51 -19.95 1.35
CA LEU A 146 -18.13 -19.18 2.53
C LEU A 146 -16.65 -18.78 2.48
N GLY A 147 -15.77 -19.71 2.09
CA GLY A 147 -14.35 -19.43 1.89
C GLY A 147 -14.12 -18.34 0.85
N LEU A 148 -14.88 -18.37 -0.25
CA LEU A 148 -14.76 -17.41 -1.34
C LEU A 148 -15.16 -15.99 -0.94
N ILE A 149 -16.12 -15.84 0.00
CA ILE A 149 -16.49 -14.56 0.60
C ILE A 149 -15.47 -14.15 1.67
N ALA A 150 -14.88 -15.10 2.39
CA ALA A 150 -13.86 -14.85 3.40
C ALA A 150 -12.50 -14.42 2.81
N VAL A 151 -12.17 -14.77 1.56
CA VAL A 151 -10.87 -14.44 0.94
C VAL A 151 -10.58 -12.93 0.91
N PRO A 152 -11.46 -12.04 0.39
CA PRO A 152 -11.23 -10.59 0.45
C PRO A 152 -11.02 -10.06 1.88
N ALA A 153 -11.79 -10.58 2.85
CA ALA A 153 -11.65 -10.20 4.26
C ALA A 153 -10.30 -10.67 4.83
N ALA A 154 -9.88 -11.89 4.50
CA ALA A 154 -8.58 -12.43 4.90
C ALA A 154 -7.42 -11.61 4.30
N LEU A 155 -7.50 -11.24 3.02
CA LEU A 155 -6.49 -10.38 2.38
C LEU A 155 -6.37 -9.02 3.08
N LEU A 156 -7.50 -8.41 3.49
CA LEU A 156 -7.50 -7.18 4.28
C LEU A 156 -6.81 -7.36 5.63
N LEU A 157 -7.11 -8.44 6.34
CA LEU A 157 -6.51 -8.73 7.65
C LEU A 157 -5.01 -9.02 7.54
N VAL A 158 -4.57 -9.74 6.52
CA VAL A 158 -3.13 -9.98 6.29
C VAL A 158 -2.40 -8.67 5.98
N CYS A 159 -3.02 -7.71 5.30
CA CYS A 159 -2.41 -6.40 5.02
C CYS A 159 -2.06 -5.59 6.27
N LEU A 160 -2.67 -5.86 7.43
CA LEU A 160 -2.28 -5.25 8.71
C LEU A 160 -0.91 -5.75 9.21
N THR A 161 -0.45 -6.89 8.71
CA THR A 161 0.85 -7.45 9.07
C THR A 161 1.97 -6.92 8.17
N ASN A 162 3.20 -6.88 8.70
CA ASN A 162 4.40 -6.42 7.98
C ASN A 162 5.12 -7.57 7.23
N ILE A 163 4.39 -8.59 6.79
CA ILE A 163 4.98 -9.78 6.18
C ILE A 163 5.31 -9.49 4.71
N THR A 164 6.60 -9.54 4.37
CA THR A 164 7.10 -9.44 2.98
C THR A 164 7.49 -10.78 2.36
N SER A 165 7.23 -11.90 3.05
CA SER A 165 7.50 -13.25 2.54
C SER A 165 6.23 -13.84 1.93
N LEU A 166 6.31 -14.25 0.66
CA LEU A 166 5.18 -14.81 -0.09
C LEU A 166 4.58 -16.05 0.61
N TRP A 167 5.43 -16.95 1.10
CA TRP A 167 5.00 -18.18 1.74
C TRP A 167 4.25 -17.92 3.06
N LEU A 168 4.78 -17.03 3.89
CA LEU A 168 4.12 -16.62 5.13
C LEU A 168 2.81 -15.88 4.85
N TYR A 169 2.78 -15.04 3.82
CA TYR A 169 1.58 -14.33 3.38
C TYR A 169 0.45 -15.30 2.99
N ILE A 170 0.76 -16.30 2.16
CA ILE A 170 -0.20 -17.32 1.72
C ILE A 170 -0.66 -18.17 2.91
N LEU A 171 0.26 -18.60 3.77
CA LEU A 171 -0.04 -19.41 4.94
C LEU A 171 -0.97 -18.67 5.91
N LEU A 172 -0.67 -17.42 6.23
CA LEU A 172 -1.49 -16.60 7.12
C LEU A 172 -2.87 -16.33 6.51
N CYS A 173 -2.92 -15.99 5.21
CA CYS A 173 -4.19 -15.78 4.51
C CYS A 173 -5.06 -17.05 4.56
N SER A 174 -4.48 -18.22 4.31
CA SER A 174 -5.18 -19.50 4.38
C SER A 174 -5.70 -19.79 5.80
N LEU A 175 -4.87 -19.56 6.82
CA LEU A 175 -5.26 -19.74 8.22
C LEU A 175 -6.45 -18.84 8.59
N ILE A 176 -6.41 -17.56 8.19
CA ILE A 176 -7.51 -16.62 8.44
C ILE A 176 -8.79 -17.05 7.72
N VAL A 177 -8.70 -17.50 6.46
CA VAL A 177 -9.87 -18.01 5.72
C VAL A 177 -10.47 -19.22 6.45
N VAL A 178 -9.64 -20.20 6.84
CA VAL A 178 -10.11 -21.39 7.56
C VAL A 178 -10.75 -21.01 8.89
N ALA A 179 -10.14 -20.07 9.64
CA ALA A 179 -10.70 -19.57 10.89
C ALA A 179 -12.07 -18.93 10.67
N LEU A 180 -12.21 -18.01 9.71
CA LEU A 180 -13.48 -17.34 9.38
C LEU A 180 -14.57 -18.33 8.96
N VAL A 181 -14.23 -19.28 8.08
CA VAL A 181 -15.18 -20.32 7.64
C VAL A 181 -15.58 -21.22 8.80
N SER A 182 -14.63 -21.63 9.65
CA SER A 182 -14.93 -22.48 10.81
C SER A 182 -15.86 -21.81 11.81
N VAL A 183 -15.70 -20.50 12.04
CA VAL A 183 -16.59 -19.71 12.90
C VAL A 183 -17.97 -19.61 12.26
N SER A 184 -18.03 -19.34 10.95
CA SER A 184 -19.30 -19.21 10.23
C SER A 184 -20.12 -20.50 10.14
N ILE A 185 -19.49 -21.68 10.15
CA ILE A 185 -20.19 -22.96 10.15
C ILE A 185 -20.71 -23.33 11.55
N ARG A 186 -20.08 -22.80 12.60
CA ARG A 186 -20.45 -23.06 14.01
C ARG A 186 -21.53 -22.10 14.54
N LEU A 187 -21.74 -20.96 13.88
CA LEU A 187 -22.75 -19.95 14.21
C LEU A 187 -24.12 -20.34 13.64
#